data_AF-A0A923PSF4-F1
#
_entry.id   AF-A0A923PSF4-F1
#
_cell.length_a   1.000
_cell.length_b   1.000
_cell.length_c   1.000
_cell.angle_alpha   90.00
_cell.angle_beta   90.00
_cell.angle_gamma   90.00
#
_symmetry.space_group_name_H-M   'P 1'
#
loop_
_entity.id
_entity.type
_entity.pdbx_description
1 polymer ?
#
loop_
_entity_poly.entity_id
_entity_poly.type
_entity_poly.pdbx_seq_one_letter_code
_entity_poly.pdbx_strand_id
1 'polypeptide(L)'
;MPDDPADPPRKFYGLKPRAFDAVNYPAHAPLSDASPTGPDPGIARAADTAPITVEALNRTAAGEQPALGVNGPVNRANEVHDMLELNRRLARQSGAFELKPLPPRRSRRKRDFWILVALANGGCVGFTGLVTRFNPAVMAFGLGAGLFLTLALTWIMWFVMDDY
;
A
#
# COMPACT_ATOMS: atom_id res chain seq x y z
N MET A 1 -30.12 23.60 -19.30
CA MET A 1 -28.67 23.61 -19.02
C MET A 1 -28.51 23.38 -17.53
N PRO A 2 -28.28 22.15 -17.06
CA PRO A 2 -27.99 21.92 -15.66
C PRO A 2 -26.49 22.15 -15.42
N ASP A 3 -26.19 22.92 -14.38
CA ASP A 3 -24.87 23.40 -14.01
C ASP A 3 -23.87 22.24 -13.81
N ASP A 4 -22.79 22.26 -14.59
CA ASP A 4 -21.64 21.36 -14.39
C ASP A 4 -21.03 21.67 -13.01
N PRO A 5 -20.80 20.68 -12.14
CA PRO A 5 -20.14 20.92 -10.86
C PRO A 5 -18.72 21.44 -11.15
N ALA A 6 -18.43 22.63 -10.60
CA ALA A 6 -17.16 23.33 -10.80
C ALA A 6 -15.97 22.38 -10.63
N ASP A 7 -15.08 22.36 -11.62
CA ASP A 7 -13.88 21.53 -11.59
C ASP A 7 -13.10 21.85 -10.31
N PRO A 8 -12.67 20.83 -9.53
CA PRO A 8 -11.97 21.07 -8.28
C PRO A 8 -10.68 21.86 -8.55
N PRO A 9 -10.31 22.81 -7.67
CA PRO A 9 -9.17 23.69 -7.90
C PRO A 9 -7.89 22.87 -8.12
N ARG A 10 -7.12 23.26 -9.16
CA ARG A 10 -5.85 22.60 -9.51
C ARG A 10 -4.93 22.56 -8.29
N LYS A 11 -4.53 21.35 -7.88
CA LYS A 11 -3.55 21.15 -6.82
C LYS A 11 -2.15 21.43 -7.38
N PHE A 12 -1.51 22.48 -6.89
CA PHE A 12 -0.10 22.75 -7.16
C PHE A 12 0.73 22.00 -6.10
N TYR A 13 1.47 20.99 -6.53
CA TYR A 13 2.41 20.29 -5.67
C TYR A 13 3.74 21.05 -5.70
N GLY A 14 4.09 21.67 -4.57
CA GLY A 14 5.43 22.21 -4.38
C GLY A 14 6.44 21.08 -4.21
N LEU A 15 7.64 21.28 -4.73
CA LEU A 15 8.76 20.40 -4.43
C LEU A 15 9.02 20.45 -2.91
N LYS A 16 9.25 19.28 -2.32
CA LYS A 16 9.63 19.17 -0.90
C LYS A 16 10.83 20.11 -0.65
N PRO A 17 10.79 20.99 0.36
CA PRO A 17 11.91 21.85 0.68
C PRO A 17 13.16 21.01 0.92
N ARG A 18 14.27 21.41 0.28
CA ARG A 18 15.54 20.67 0.29
C ARG A 18 16.29 20.81 1.62
N ALA A 19 15.92 21.80 2.43
CA ALA A 19 16.43 22.00 3.77
C ALA A 19 15.56 21.25 4.77
N PHE A 20 16.18 20.34 5.51
CA PHE A 20 15.58 19.72 6.69
C PHE A 20 15.83 20.64 7.88
N ASP A 21 14.80 20.93 8.68
CA ASP A 21 15.00 21.54 9.99
C ASP A 21 15.78 20.55 10.86
N ALA A 22 17.01 20.93 11.22
CA ALA A 22 17.79 20.18 12.19
C ALA A 22 17.21 20.45 13.58
N VAL A 23 16.16 19.71 13.95
CA VAL A 23 15.56 19.78 15.29
C VAL A 23 16.49 19.23 16.37
N ASN A 24 17.54 18.51 15.97
CA ASN A 24 18.60 18.06 16.84
C ASN A 24 19.76 19.05 16.78
N TYR A 25 19.89 19.85 17.84
CA TYR A 25 21.11 20.57 18.14
C TYR A 25 22.26 19.57 18.31
N PRO A 26 23.50 19.93 17.93
CA PRO A 26 24.67 19.13 18.29
C PRO A 26 24.73 19.03 19.82
N ALA A 27 24.73 17.81 20.35
CA ALA A 27 24.91 17.53 21.77
C ALA A 27 26.36 17.84 22.15
N HIS A 28 26.74 19.12 22.24
CA HIS A 28 28.04 19.55 22.73
C HIS A 28 27.84 20.56 23.86
N ALA A 29 27.31 20.05 24.97
CA ALA A 29 27.84 20.44 26.27
C ALA A 29 28.79 19.30 26.70
N PRO A 30 30.03 19.57 27.12
CA PRO A 30 30.81 18.55 27.80
C PRO A 30 29.99 18.09 29.00
N LEU A 31 29.80 16.77 29.12
CA LEU A 31 29.23 16.15 30.30
C LEU A 31 30.04 16.67 31.50
N SER A 32 29.36 17.40 32.39
CA SER A 32 29.88 17.63 33.72
C SER A 32 30.04 16.27 34.40
N ASP A 33 31.23 15.99 34.94
CA ASP A 33 31.61 14.76 35.63
C ASP A 33 30.79 14.52 36.90
N ALA A 34 29.51 14.20 36.76
CA ALA A 34 28.65 13.83 37.87
C ALA A 34 27.50 12.91 37.42
N SER A 35 27.83 11.72 36.91
CA SER A 35 26.88 10.61 36.98
C SER A 35 26.99 9.96 38.37
N PRO A 36 25.87 9.75 39.10
CA PRO A 36 25.89 9.06 40.37
C PRO A 36 26.32 7.61 40.16
N THR A 37 27.39 7.20 40.84
CA THR A 37 27.95 5.84 40.88
C THR A 37 27.07 4.90 41.71
N GLY A 38 25.86 4.64 41.22
CA GLY A 38 25.05 3.52 41.70
C GLY A 38 25.46 2.23 40.98
N PRO A 39 25.71 1.10 41.66
CA PRO A 39 25.99 -0.16 40.99
C PRO A 39 24.77 -0.61 40.17
N ASP A 40 24.99 -0.81 38.87
CA ASP A 40 24.01 -1.30 37.90
C ASP A 40 23.63 -2.77 38.22
N PRO A 41 22.36 -3.08 38.55
CA PRO A 41 21.95 -4.43 38.97
C PRO A 41 21.65 -5.34 37.76
N GLY A 42 22.52 -5.34 36.74
CA GLY A 42 22.20 -5.95 35.45
C GLY A 42 23.20 -6.96 34.89
N ILE A 43 24.46 -6.96 35.34
CA ILE A 43 25.48 -7.87 34.82
C ILE A 43 26.42 -8.23 35.96
N ALA A 44 26.22 -9.40 36.58
CA ALA A 44 27.28 -9.98 37.37
C ALA A 44 28.44 -10.27 36.40
N ARG A 45 29.50 -9.45 36.45
CA ARG A 45 30.79 -9.83 35.89
C ARG A 45 31.08 -11.23 36.41
N ALA A 46 31.18 -12.19 35.51
CA ALA A 46 31.66 -13.53 35.85
C ALA A 46 32.94 -13.32 36.66
N ALA A 47 32.94 -13.84 37.89
CA ALA A 47 33.95 -13.56 38.91
C ALA A 47 35.36 -13.49 38.29
N ASP A 48 35.98 -12.32 38.38
CA ASP A 48 37.33 -11.99 37.87
C ASP A 48 38.44 -12.77 38.61
N THR A 49 38.28 -14.06 38.89
CA THR A 49 39.17 -14.80 39.80
C THR A 49 39.33 -16.29 39.48
N ALA A 50 39.09 -16.72 38.24
CA ALA A 50 39.53 -18.04 37.80
C ALA A 50 40.14 -17.96 36.40
N PRO A 51 41.33 -18.55 36.16
CA PRO A 51 41.91 -18.60 34.82
C PRO A 51 41.01 -19.44 33.90
N ILE A 52 40.73 -18.91 32.71
CA ILE A 52 39.96 -19.63 31.68
C ILE A 52 40.79 -20.84 31.24
N THR A 53 40.34 -22.05 31.60
CA THR A 53 41.02 -23.29 31.22
C THR A 53 40.59 -23.78 29.85
N VAL A 54 41.48 -24.48 29.13
CA VAL A 54 41.20 -25.06 27.80
C VAL A 54 40.02 -26.05 27.87
N GLU A 55 39.87 -26.76 28.98
CA GLU A 55 38.75 -27.66 29.23
C GLU A 55 37.41 -26.94 29.41
N ALA A 56 37.42 -25.70 29.93
CA ALA A 56 36.22 -24.86 30.00
C ALA A 56 35.84 -24.33 28.60
N LEU A 57 36.83 -23.95 27.79
CA LEU A 57 36.64 -23.57 26.39
C LEU A 57 36.06 -24.73 25.55
N ASN A 58 36.61 -25.94 25.68
CA ASN A 58 36.12 -27.11 24.95
C ASN A 58 34.68 -27.49 25.35
N ARG A 59 34.32 -27.40 26.64
CA ARG A 59 32.93 -27.62 27.08
C ARG A 59 31.96 -26.54 26.60
N THR A 60 32.43 -25.30 26.50
CA THR A 60 31.64 -24.19 25.93
C THR A 60 31.43 -24.38 24.42
N ALA A 61 32.48 -24.80 23.69
CA ALA A 61 32.41 -25.09 22.26
C ALA A 61 31.54 -26.31 21.94
N ALA A 62 31.51 -27.31 22.83
CA ALA A 62 30.60 -28.45 22.77
C ALA A 62 29.15 -28.10 23.13
N GLY A 63 28.87 -26.86 23.55
CA GLY A 63 27.53 -26.39 23.92
C GLY A 63 27.04 -26.90 25.27
N GLU A 64 27.91 -27.50 26.08
CA GLU A 64 27.55 -28.08 27.38
C GLU A 64 27.41 -27.02 28.48
N GLN A 65 28.00 -25.83 28.29
CA GLN A 65 27.87 -24.70 29.21
C GLN A 65 27.71 -23.36 28.47
N PRO A 66 26.84 -22.45 28.95
CA PRO A 66 26.71 -21.12 28.38
C PRO A 66 27.91 -20.25 28.74
N ALA A 67 28.54 -19.65 27.73
CA ALA A 67 29.75 -18.80 27.86
C ALA A 67 29.53 -17.53 28.71
N LEU A 68 28.27 -17.13 28.86
CA LEU A 68 27.81 -15.99 29.64
C LEU A 68 26.66 -16.49 30.52
N GLY A 69 26.69 -16.15 31.80
CA GLY A 69 25.90 -16.75 32.88
C GLY A 69 24.46 -17.16 32.53
N VAL A 70 24.04 -18.26 33.16
CA VAL A 70 22.67 -18.81 33.23
C VAL A 70 21.82 -18.62 31.98
N ASN A 71 22.27 -19.19 30.86
CA ASN A 71 21.35 -19.52 29.77
C ASN A 71 21.06 -21.02 29.87
N GLY A 72 20.00 -21.38 30.60
CA GLY A 72 19.48 -22.74 30.62
C GLY A 72 19.07 -23.19 29.20
N PRO A 73 18.97 -24.50 28.94
CA PRO A 73 18.65 -25.02 27.61
C PRO A 73 17.33 -24.42 27.12
N VAL A 74 17.40 -23.52 26.13
CA VAL A 74 16.24 -22.82 25.58
C VAL A 74 15.51 -23.76 24.62
N ASN A 75 14.71 -24.67 25.17
CA ASN A 75 13.63 -25.34 24.44
C ASN A 75 12.39 -24.43 24.44
N ARG A 76 12.55 -23.16 24.02
CA ARG A 76 11.41 -22.30 23.70
C ARG A 76 11.24 -22.37 22.19
N ALA A 77 10.04 -22.73 21.74
CA ALA A 77 9.64 -22.52 20.37
C ALA A 77 9.94 -21.05 20.01
N ASN A 78 10.73 -20.86 18.96
CA ASN A 78 11.27 -19.60 18.43
C ASN A 78 10.53 -18.33 18.92
N GLU A 79 11.11 -17.58 19.87
CA GLU A 79 10.51 -16.37 20.46
C GLU A 79 10.10 -15.32 19.41
N VAL A 80 10.76 -15.35 18.25
CA VAL A 80 10.43 -14.53 17.08
C VAL A 80 9.02 -14.82 16.55
N HIS A 81 8.58 -16.08 16.54
CA HIS A 81 7.24 -16.43 16.07
C HIS A 81 6.16 -15.89 17.02
N ASP A 82 6.39 -16.00 18.33
CA ASP A 82 5.48 -15.45 19.34
C ASP A 82 5.42 -13.91 19.25
N MET A 83 6.57 -13.27 19.05
CA MET A 83 6.65 -11.82 18.87
C MET A 83 5.95 -11.35 17.59
N LEU A 84 6.08 -12.09 16.49
CA LEU A 84 5.37 -11.79 15.24
C LEU A 84 3.86 -11.99 15.39
N GLU A 85 3.42 -13.04 16.07
CA GLU A 85 2.00 -13.26 16.35
C GLU A 85 1.41 -12.17 17.23
N LEU A 86 2.12 -11.75 18.27
CA LEU A 86 1.69 -10.67 19.15
C LEU A 86 1.51 -9.37 18.35
N ASN A 87 2.50 -8.99 17.55
CA ASN A 87 2.42 -7.81 16.68
C ASN A 87 1.25 -7.91 15.68
N ARG A 88 1.01 -9.10 15.13
CA ARG A 88 -0.09 -9.35 14.20
C ARG A 88 -1.45 -9.22 14.88
N ARG A 89 -1.59 -9.61 16.15
CA ARG A 89 -2.80 -9.40 16.96
C ARG A 89 -3.00 -7.91 17.28
N LEU A 90 -1.94 -7.22 17.69
CA LEU A 90 -1.99 -5.77 17.96
C LEU A 90 -2.35 -4.97 16.71
N ALA A 91 -1.81 -5.32 15.55
CA ALA A 91 -2.14 -4.69 14.27
C ALA A 91 -3.60 -4.94 13.83
N ARG A 92 -4.19 -6.09 14.21
CA ARG A 92 -5.62 -6.35 14.01
C ARG A 92 -6.49 -5.51 14.95
N GLN A 93 -6.09 -5.37 16.21
CA GLN A 93 -6.80 -4.56 17.19
C GLN A 93 -6.73 -3.06 16.90
N SER A 94 -5.63 -2.58 16.33
CA SER A 94 -5.45 -1.17 15.94
C SER A 94 -6.17 -0.79 14.65
N GLY A 95 -6.89 -1.73 14.00
CA GLY A 95 -7.55 -1.46 12.73
C GLY A 95 -6.58 -1.18 11.58
N ALA A 96 -5.30 -1.54 11.71
CA ALA A 96 -4.31 -1.28 10.66
C ALA A 96 -4.62 -2.04 9.35
N PHE A 97 -5.44 -3.10 9.42
CA PHE A 97 -5.96 -3.84 8.27
C PHE A 97 -7.34 -3.38 7.81
N GLU A 98 -7.90 -2.34 8.42
CA GLU A 98 -9.19 -1.78 8.05
C GLU A 98 -9.02 -0.99 6.75
N LEU A 99 -9.15 -1.72 5.64
CA LEU A 99 -9.16 -1.16 4.29
C LEU A 99 -10.37 -0.24 4.17
N LYS A 100 -10.15 1.08 4.25
CA LYS A 100 -11.18 2.04 3.86
C LYS A 100 -11.56 1.73 2.40
N PRO A 101 -12.82 1.34 2.11
CA PRO A 101 -13.23 1.13 0.75
C PRO A 101 -13.05 2.45 0.01
N LEU A 102 -12.13 2.47 -0.95
CA LEU A 102 -11.99 3.61 -1.84
C LEU A 102 -13.32 3.75 -2.58
N PRO A 103 -14.00 4.91 -2.52
CA PRO A 103 -15.22 5.09 -3.26
C PRO A 103 -14.94 4.82 -4.75
N PRO A 104 -15.79 4.05 -5.45
CA PRO A 104 -15.55 3.70 -6.83
C PRO A 104 -15.41 5.00 -7.63
N ARG A 105 -14.22 5.22 -8.17
CA ARG A 105 -13.92 6.41 -8.96
C ARG A 105 -14.78 6.35 -10.23
N ARG A 106 -15.82 7.18 -10.31
CA ARG A 106 -16.70 7.27 -11.47
C ARG A 106 -15.86 7.63 -12.69
N SER A 107 -15.55 6.64 -13.52
CA SER A 107 -14.63 6.81 -14.64
C SER A 107 -15.29 7.67 -15.71
N ARG A 108 -14.78 8.89 -15.92
CA ARG A 108 -15.21 9.80 -17.00
C ARG A 108 -15.24 9.07 -18.37
N ARG A 109 -14.29 8.15 -18.60
CA ARG A 109 -14.20 7.28 -19.79
C ARG A 109 -15.48 6.50 -20.11
N LYS A 110 -16.15 5.93 -19.09
CA LYS A 110 -17.41 5.20 -19.31
C LYS A 110 -18.55 6.13 -19.71
N ARG A 111 -18.58 7.36 -19.18
CA ARG A 111 -19.58 8.38 -19.58
C ARG A 111 -19.35 8.83 -21.02
N ASP A 112 -18.10 9.14 -21.36
CA ASP A 112 -17.75 9.61 -22.71
C ASP A 112 -17.98 8.51 -23.76
N PHE A 113 -17.75 7.24 -23.41
CA PHE A 113 -18.11 6.10 -24.25
C PHE A 113 -19.61 6.04 -24.55
N TRP A 114 -20.47 6.12 -23.54
CA TRP A 114 -21.92 6.09 -23.74
C TRP A 114 -22.41 7.29 -24.56
N ILE A 115 -21.78 8.46 -24.41
CA ILE A 115 -22.07 9.64 -25.24
C ILE A 115 -21.68 9.38 -26.70
N LEU A 116 -20.49 8.82 -26.97
CA LEU A 116 -20.05 8.49 -28.33
C LEU A 116 -20.94 7.42 -28.98
N VAL A 117 -21.35 6.41 -28.21
CA VAL A 117 -22.29 5.37 -28.67
C VAL A 117 -23.64 5.99 -29.03
N ALA A 118 -24.19 6.84 -28.17
CA ALA A 118 -25.46 7.51 -28.43
C ALA A 118 -25.36 8.41 -29.68
N LEU A 119 -24.25 9.14 -29.83
CA LEU A 119 -23.98 9.99 -30.99
C LEU A 119 -23.86 9.17 -32.29
N ALA A 120 -23.14 8.05 -32.26
CA ALA A 120 -22.93 7.21 -33.44
C ALA A 120 -24.24 6.54 -33.91
N ASN A 121 -25.01 5.97 -32.98
CA ASN A 121 -26.31 5.37 -33.30
C ASN A 121 -27.33 6.41 -33.75
N GLY A 122 -27.42 7.53 -33.03
CA GLY A 122 -28.28 8.65 -33.41
C GLY A 122 -27.91 9.22 -34.78
N GLY A 123 -26.62 9.31 -35.08
CA GLY A 123 -26.11 9.71 -36.39
C GLY A 123 -26.49 8.72 -37.49
N CYS A 124 -26.34 7.41 -37.28
CA CYS A 124 -26.74 6.39 -38.27
C CYS A 124 -28.25 6.41 -38.54
N VAL A 125 -29.08 6.47 -37.50
CA VAL A 125 -30.54 6.51 -37.65
C VAL A 125 -31.00 7.84 -38.27
N GLY A 126 -30.42 8.96 -37.83
CA GLY A 126 -30.72 10.28 -38.39
C GLY A 126 -30.31 10.40 -39.86
N PHE A 127 -29.12 9.92 -40.22
CA PHE A 127 -28.62 9.93 -41.59
C PHE A 127 -29.47 9.05 -42.51
N THR A 128 -29.74 7.81 -42.11
CA THR A 128 -30.60 6.89 -42.88
C THR A 128 -32.02 7.43 -43.03
N GLY A 129 -32.60 7.99 -41.96
CA GLY A 129 -33.91 8.65 -41.99
C GLY A 129 -33.96 9.83 -42.96
N LEU A 130 -32.93 10.68 -42.99
CA LEU A 130 -32.88 11.85 -43.87
C LEU A 130 -32.70 11.46 -45.34
N VAL A 131 -31.87 10.46 -45.64
CA VAL A 131 -31.63 9.98 -47.01
C VAL A 131 -32.83 9.22 -47.58
N THR A 132 -33.58 8.47 -46.76
CA THR A 132 -34.70 7.63 -47.22
C THR A 132 -36.09 8.17 -46.92
N ARG A 133 -36.22 9.46 -46.55
CA ARG A 133 -37.50 10.08 -46.15
C ARG A 133 -38.23 9.30 -45.05
N PHE A 134 -37.50 8.90 -44.01
CA PHE A 134 -38.02 8.20 -42.83
C PHE A 134 -38.70 6.86 -43.16
N ASN A 135 -38.15 6.09 -44.10
CA ASN A 135 -38.58 4.72 -44.32
C ASN A 135 -38.18 3.84 -43.11
N PRO A 136 -39.16 3.25 -42.38
CA PRO A 136 -38.89 2.50 -41.15
C PRO A 136 -38.03 1.25 -41.38
N ALA A 137 -38.13 0.61 -42.55
CA ALA A 137 -37.36 -0.59 -42.86
C ALA A 137 -35.84 -0.29 -42.96
N VAL A 138 -35.48 0.83 -43.59
CA VAL A 138 -34.08 1.26 -43.73
C VAL A 138 -33.53 1.79 -42.41
N MET A 139 -34.36 2.50 -41.64
CA MET A 139 -34.00 2.93 -40.29
C MET A 139 -33.74 1.75 -39.34
N ALA A 140 -34.55 0.69 -39.42
CA ALA A 140 -34.33 -0.53 -38.63
C ALA A 140 -33.01 -1.22 -38.99
N PHE A 141 -32.66 -1.27 -40.28
CA PHE A 141 -31.35 -1.77 -40.73
C PHE A 141 -30.19 -0.90 -40.23
N GLY A 142 -30.31 0.44 -40.31
CA GLY A 142 -29.30 1.36 -39.79
C GLY A 142 -29.11 1.25 -38.28
N LEU A 143 -30.20 1.03 -37.55
CA LEU A 143 -30.18 0.82 -36.11
C LEU A 143 -29.55 -0.55 -35.76
N GLY A 144 -29.87 -1.60 -36.50
CA GLY A 144 -29.24 -2.91 -36.33
C GLY A 144 -27.72 -2.88 -36.57
N ALA A 145 -27.28 -2.20 -37.62
CA ALA A 145 -25.85 -2.00 -37.90
C ALA A 145 -25.16 -1.17 -36.80
N GLY A 146 -25.81 -0.12 -36.30
CA GLY A 146 -25.32 0.69 -35.19
C GLY A 146 -25.20 -0.10 -33.88
N LEU A 147 -26.20 -0.93 -33.56
CA LEU A 147 -26.17 -1.80 -32.39
C LEU A 147 -25.07 -2.85 -32.47
N PHE A 148 -24.86 -3.45 -33.65
CA PHE A 148 -23.76 -4.39 -33.86
C PHE A 148 -22.39 -3.73 -33.62
N LEU A 149 -22.18 -2.53 -34.20
CA LEU A 149 -20.98 -1.73 -33.97
C LEU A 149 -20.80 -1.40 -32.48
N THR A 150 -21.90 -1.03 -31.81
CA THR A 150 -21.91 -0.71 -30.38
C THR A 150 -21.51 -1.91 -29.53
N LEU A 151 -22.00 -3.10 -29.88
CA LEU A 151 -21.66 -4.34 -29.17
C LEU A 151 -20.17 -4.66 -29.32
N ALA A 152 -19.63 -4.51 -30.53
CA ALA A 152 -18.20 -4.70 -30.82
C ALA A 152 -17.31 -3.70 -30.06
N LEU A 153 -17.70 -2.42 -30.02
CA LEU A 153 -16.98 -1.39 -29.25
C LEU A 153 -17.08 -1.61 -27.75
N THR A 154 -18.23 -2.05 -27.25
CA THR A 154 -18.43 -2.38 -25.83
C THR A 154 -17.54 -3.54 -25.44
N TRP A 155 -17.45 -4.57 -26.30
CA TRP A 155 -16.54 -5.69 -26.12
C TRP A 155 -15.09 -5.23 -26.03
N ILE A 156 -14.61 -4.43 -26.99
CA ILE A 156 -13.24 -3.93 -26.99
C ILE A 156 -12.96 -3.09 -25.74
N MET A 157 -13.86 -2.17 -25.36
CA MET A 157 -13.65 -1.34 -24.18
C MET A 157 -13.56 -2.16 -22.88
N TRP A 158 -14.39 -3.19 -22.72
CA TRP A 158 -14.41 -3.99 -21.49
C TRP A 158 -13.38 -5.10 -21.45
N PHE A 159 -13.01 -5.71 -22.59
CA PHE A 159 -12.04 -6.80 -22.60
C PHE A 159 -10.61 -6.35 -22.90
N VAL A 160 -10.41 -5.22 -23.59
CA VAL A 160 -9.06 -4.71 -23.92
C VAL A 160 -8.66 -3.56 -23.00
N MET A 161 -9.62 -2.72 -22.59
CA MET A 161 -9.32 -1.48 -21.85
C MET A 161 -9.52 -1.58 -20.34
N ASP A 162 -10.18 -2.63 -19.83
CA ASP A 162 -10.38 -2.84 -18.38
C ASP A 162 -9.11 -3.43 -17.71
N ASP A 163 -8.17 -3.96 -18.49
CA ASP A 163 -6.86 -4.48 -18.04
C ASP A 163 -5.75 -3.39 -17.95
N TYR A 164 -6.05 -2.12 -18.26
CA TYR A 164 -5.11 -0.98 -18.24
C TYR A 164 -5.55 0.17 -17.34
#